data_AF-A0A7V4Y0S1-F1
#
_entry.id   AF-A0A7V4Y0S1-F1
#
_cell.length_a   1.000
_cell.length_b   1.000
_cell.length_c   1.000
_cell.angle_alpha   90.00
_cell.angle_beta   90.00
_cell.angle_gamma   90.00
#
_symmetry.space_group_name_H-M   'P 1'
#
loop_
_entity.id
_entity.type
_entity.pdbx_description
1 polymer ?
#
loop_
_entity_poly.entity_id
_entity_poly.type
_entity_poly.pdbx_seq_one_letter_code
_entity_poly.pdbx_strand_id
1 'polypeptide(L)'
;MAKYATNWVDYRLPTGQDFAVAVCGYTGKVRHMYIGNDPVRRMFVQHVYIEDESCNSAQHCLALDCPLNRSNQENLLHMLDMNEDEPLDPEAAEQWGTTSTLACLLKFAHRMNEMLPEELKKPQPPLEE
;
A
#
# COMPACT_ATOMS: atom_id res chain seq x y z
N MET A 1 -16.22 -15.33 5.72
CA MET A 1 -15.10 -14.49 5.27
C MET A 1 -14.81 -13.45 6.33
N ALA A 2 -13.61 -13.43 6.90
CA ALA A 2 -13.29 -12.53 8.02
C ALA A 2 -13.06 -11.10 7.51
N LYS A 3 -13.70 -10.12 8.14
CA LYS A 3 -13.64 -8.70 7.79
C LYS A 3 -12.66 -7.98 8.72
N TYR A 4 -11.72 -7.22 8.17
CA TYR A 4 -10.76 -6.42 8.93
C TYR A 4 -10.85 -4.96 8.51
N ALA A 5 -10.69 -4.04 9.45
CA ALA A 5 -10.64 -2.61 9.17
C ALA A 5 -9.38 -2.24 8.38
N THR A 6 -9.46 -1.15 7.63
CA THR A 6 -8.29 -0.44 7.10
C THR A 6 -8.18 0.91 7.80
N ASN A 7 -6.99 1.23 8.30
CA ASN A 7 -6.72 2.51 8.96
C ASN A 7 -5.99 3.45 8.01
N TRP A 8 -6.43 4.71 7.93
CA TRP A 8 -5.76 5.73 7.13
C TRP A 8 -4.76 6.50 7.97
N VAL A 9 -3.55 6.68 7.43
CA VAL A 9 -2.50 7.52 8.02
C VAL A 9 -2.10 8.58 7.00
N ASP A 10 -2.09 9.83 7.46
CA ASP A 10 -1.74 10.99 6.65
C ASP A 10 -0.30 11.39 6.95
N TYR A 11 0.47 11.60 5.89
CA TYR A 11 1.88 11.95 5.94
C TYR A 11 2.13 13.18 5.09
N ARG A 12 3.17 13.92 5.50
CA ARG A 12 3.71 15.04 4.73
C ARG A 12 5.16 14.75 4.38
N LEU A 13 5.45 14.67 3.09
CA LEU A 13 6.82 14.47 2.61
C LEU A 13 7.69 15.70 2.90
N PRO A 14 9.03 15.53 2.98
CA PRO A 14 9.95 16.65 3.10
C PRO A 14 9.81 17.70 1.98
N THR A 15 9.35 17.27 0.80
CA THR A 15 9.03 18.15 -0.35
C THR A 15 7.78 19.00 -0.13
N GLY A 16 7.05 18.80 0.98
CA GLY A 16 5.84 19.52 1.33
C GLY A 16 4.55 18.91 0.79
N GLN A 17 4.64 17.87 -0.04
CA GLN A 17 3.50 17.12 -0.57
C GLN A 17 2.83 16.28 0.51
N ASP A 18 1.50 16.33 0.57
CA ASP A 18 0.71 15.45 1.43
C ASP A 18 0.43 14.13 0.71
N PHE A 19 0.37 13.03 1.45
CA PHE A 19 -0.03 11.72 0.95
C PHE A 19 -0.65 10.89 2.06
N ALA A 20 -1.49 9.95 1.65
CA ALA A 20 -2.27 9.10 2.53
C ALA A 20 -1.96 7.64 2.26
N VAL A 21 -1.86 6.85 3.33
CA VAL A 21 -1.71 5.40 3.23
C VAL A 21 -2.82 4.69 3.98
N ALA A 22 -3.34 3.63 3.38
CA ALA A 22 -4.34 2.75 3.97
C ALA A 22 -3.62 1.50 4.48
N VAL A 23 -3.67 1.24 5.78
CA VAL A 23 -3.00 0.14 6.48
C VAL A 23 -3.99 -1.00 6.70
N CYS A 24 -3.65 -2.18 6.22
CA CYS A 24 -4.43 -3.40 6.35
C CYS A 24 -4.48 -3.86 7.82
N GLY A 25 -5.67 -3.95 8.41
CA GLY A 25 -5.83 -4.45 9.77
C GLY A 25 -5.33 -5.88 9.95
N TYR A 26 -5.41 -6.75 8.95
CA TYR A 26 -4.94 -8.14 9.10
C TYR A 26 -3.41 -8.27 9.10
N THR A 27 -2.71 -7.54 8.24
CA THR A 27 -1.25 -7.68 8.09
C THR A 27 -0.45 -6.60 8.80
N GLY A 28 -1.08 -5.49 9.17
CA GLY A 28 -0.38 -4.29 9.65
C GLY A 28 0.45 -3.59 8.58
N LYS A 29 0.24 -3.91 7.29
CA LYS A 29 1.02 -3.37 6.16
C LYS A 29 0.21 -2.42 5.29
N VAL A 30 0.91 -1.52 4.60
CA VAL A 30 0.32 -0.61 3.62
C VAL A 30 -0.32 -1.40 2.49
N ARG A 31 -1.65 -1.28 2.41
CA ARG A 31 -2.47 -1.83 1.33
C ARG A 31 -2.52 -0.86 0.15
N HIS A 32 -2.84 0.41 0.43
CA HIS A 32 -2.96 1.46 -0.57
C HIS A 32 -2.15 2.68 -0.18
N MET A 33 -1.71 3.41 -1.20
CA MET A 33 -1.03 4.68 -1.08
C MET A 33 -1.59 5.63 -2.14
N TYR A 34 -1.75 6.89 -1.77
CA TYR A 34 -2.29 7.91 -2.64
C TYR A 34 -1.69 9.28 -2.32
N ILE A 35 -1.39 10.08 -3.34
CA ILE A 35 -0.85 11.43 -3.18
C ILE A 35 -2.00 12.41 -2.91
N GLY A 36 -1.96 13.10 -1.77
CA GLY A 36 -2.99 14.00 -1.30
C GLY A 36 -4.09 13.31 -0.49
N ASN A 37 -5.20 14.03 -0.31
CA ASN A 37 -6.38 13.56 0.42
C ASN A 37 -7.50 13.27 -0.59
N ASP A 38 -7.66 12.01 -1.02
CA ASP A 38 -8.79 11.58 -1.85
C ASP A 38 -9.91 10.97 -0.98
N PRO A 39 -10.98 11.72 -0.66
CA PRO A 39 -12.05 11.23 0.20
C PRO A 39 -12.82 10.08 -0.45
N VAL A 40 -12.88 10.01 -1.79
CA VAL A 40 -13.60 8.97 -2.52
C VAL A 40 -12.88 7.63 -2.35
N ARG A 41 -11.56 7.58 -2.62
CA ARG A 41 -10.77 6.37 -2.38
C ARG A 41 -10.80 5.95 -0.90
N ARG A 42 -10.78 6.90 0.04
CA ARG A 42 -10.91 6.60 1.48
C ARG A 42 -12.23 5.91 1.84
N MET A 43 -13.35 6.30 1.21
CA MET A 43 -14.65 5.65 1.43
C MET A 43 -14.69 4.21 0.90
N PHE A 44 -13.97 3.91 -0.18
CA PHE A 44 -13.96 2.56 -0.77
C PHE A 44 -13.01 1.59 -0.06
N VAL A 45 -11.93 2.09 0.55
CA VAL A 45 -10.89 1.28 1.19
C VAL A 45 -11.07 1.33 2.72
N GLN A 46 -12.25 0.96 3.21
CA GLN A 46 -12.54 0.90 4.65
C GLN A 46 -12.23 -0.47 5.25
N HIS A 47 -12.31 -1.53 4.44
CA HIS A 47 -12.21 -2.90 4.90
C HIS A 47 -11.41 -3.75 3.93
N VAL A 48 -10.84 -4.82 4.46
CA VAL A 48 -10.38 -5.97 3.69
C VAL A 48 -11.11 -7.22 4.14
N TYR A 49 -11.32 -8.11 3.20
CA TYR A 49 -11.95 -9.38 3.42
C TYR A 49 -10.95 -10.50 3.14
N ILE A 50 -10.75 -11.36 4.14
CA ILE A 50 -9.80 -12.48 4.09
C ILE A 50 -10.56 -13.81 4.13
N GLU A 51 -10.21 -14.68 3.20
CA GLU A 51 -10.70 -16.05 3.07
C GLU A 51 -9.54 -16.93 2.62
N ASP A 52 -9.35 -18.09 3.26
CA ASP A 52 -8.27 -19.05 2.96
C ASP A 52 -6.88 -18.39 2.80
N GLU A 53 -6.51 -17.53 3.75
CA GLU A 53 -5.25 -16.77 3.75
C GLU A 53 -5.00 -15.97 2.45
N SER A 54 -6.08 -15.53 1.81
CA SER A 54 -6.06 -14.72 0.59
C SER A 54 -6.91 -13.47 0.77
N CYS A 55 -6.44 -12.35 0.22
CA CYS A 55 -7.19 -11.09 0.24
C CYS A 55 -8.16 -11.05 -0.94
N ASN A 56 -9.46 -11.14 -0.66
CA ASN A 56 -10.54 -11.16 -1.67
C ASN A 56 -11.10 -9.76 -1.99
N SER A 57 -10.70 -8.74 -1.24
CA SER A 57 -10.95 -7.35 -1.67
C SER A 57 -10.09 -7.08 -2.89
N ALA A 58 -10.71 -6.73 -4.02
CA ALA A 58 -10.16 -6.68 -5.38
C ALA A 58 -8.99 -5.69 -5.62
N GLN A 59 -8.23 -5.33 -4.59
CA GLN A 59 -7.08 -4.45 -4.67
C GLN A 59 -6.04 -4.96 -3.67
N HIS A 60 -4.98 -5.59 -4.21
CA HIS A 60 -3.95 -6.25 -3.42
C HIS A 60 -3.09 -5.24 -2.65
N CYS A 61 -2.26 -5.75 -1.74
CA CYS A 61 -1.38 -4.95 -0.91
C CYS A 61 -0.21 -4.40 -1.75
N LEU A 62 0.15 -3.11 -1.60
CA LEU A 62 1.39 -2.58 -2.17
C LEU A 62 2.67 -3.08 -1.46
N ALA A 63 2.54 -3.83 -0.36
CA ALA A 63 3.67 -4.42 0.34
C ALA A 63 4.14 -5.72 -0.32
N LEU A 64 5.40 -5.73 -0.77
CA LEU A 64 6.07 -6.88 -1.42
C LEU A 64 6.18 -8.12 -0.55
N ASP A 65 6.34 -7.91 0.75
CA ASP A 65 6.53 -8.96 1.75
C ASP A 65 5.21 -9.36 2.42
N CYS A 66 4.07 -8.96 1.86
CA CYS A 66 2.77 -9.36 2.34
C CYS A 66 2.52 -10.84 1.97
N PRO A 67 2.33 -11.77 2.93
CA PRO A 67 2.10 -13.18 2.62
C PRO A 67 0.78 -13.41 1.85
N LEU A 68 -0.13 -12.44 1.91
CA LEU A 68 -1.40 -12.46 1.17
C LEU A 68 -1.27 -11.91 -0.25
N ASN A 69 -0.12 -11.34 -0.62
CA ASN A 69 0.11 -10.78 -1.95
C ASN A 69 0.82 -11.82 -2.82
N ARG A 70 0.05 -12.50 -3.69
CA ARG A 70 0.56 -13.46 -4.66
C ARG A 70 0.67 -12.88 -6.07
N SER A 71 0.54 -11.56 -6.20
CA SER A 71 0.52 -10.88 -7.49
C SER A 71 1.90 -10.83 -8.12
N ASN A 72 2.00 -11.28 -9.37
CA ASN A 72 3.19 -11.05 -10.19
C ASN A 72 3.40 -9.55 -10.40
N GLN A 73 4.63 -9.17 -10.74
CA GLN A 73 5.02 -7.76 -10.96
C GLN A 73 4.12 -7.04 -11.98
N GLU A 74 3.73 -7.70 -13.07
CA GLU A 74 2.81 -7.15 -14.08
C GLU A 74 1.43 -6.80 -13.50
N ASN A 75 0.94 -7.59 -12.54
CA ASN A 75 -0.32 -7.31 -11.85
C ASN A 75 -0.20 -6.09 -10.92
N LEU A 76 1.00 -5.80 -10.41
CA LEU A 76 1.25 -4.60 -9.59
C LEU A 76 1.26 -3.33 -10.44
N LEU A 77 1.70 -3.38 -11.70
CA LEU A 77 1.62 -2.25 -12.64
C LEU A 77 0.16 -1.87 -12.89
N HIS A 78 -0.68 -2.86 -13.20
CA HIS A 78 -2.12 -2.64 -13.38
C HIS A 78 -2.79 -2.03 -12.14
N MET A 79 -2.36 -2.39 -10.92
CA MET A 79 -2.88 -1.80 -9.69
C MET A 79 -2.48 -0.33 -9.49
N LEU A 80 -1.38 0.09 -10.10
CA LEU A 80 -0.89 1.47 -10.07
C LEU A 80 -1.42 2.29 -11.26
N ASP A 81 -2.38 1.74 -12.02
CA ASP A 81 -2.87 2.32 -13.27
C ASP A 81 -1.74 2.58 -14.29
N MET A 82 -0.67 1.77 -14.24
CA MET A 82 0.47 1.81 -15.16
C MET A 82 0.33 0.70 -16.22
N ASN A 83 0.51 1.04 -17.50
CA ASN A 83 0.49 0.06 -18.59
C ASN A 83 1.81 -0.70 -18.71
N GLU A 84 2.92 -0.04 -18.43
CA GLU A 84 4.27 -0.60 -18.39
C GLU A 84 5.08 0.11 -17.30
N ASP A 85 6.21 -0.47 -16.91
CA ASP A 85 7.10 0.15 -15.94
C ASP A 85 7.88 1.30 -16.62
N GLU A 86 7.59 2.52 -16.18
CA GLU A 86 8.20 3.72 -16.74
C GLU A 86 9.52 4.04 -16.03
N PRO A 87 10.51 4.62 -16.75
CA PRO A 87 11.75 5.05 -16.13
C PRO A 87 11.50 6.25 -15.19
N LEU A 88 12.12 6.21 -14.01
CA LEU A 88 12.17 7.35 -13.11
C LEU A 88 13.01 8.48 -13.69
N ASP A 89 12.73 9.70 -13.24
CA ASP A 89 13.63 10.81 -13.48
C ASP A 89 15.03 10.53 -12.85
N PRO A 90 16.12 11.07 -13.43
CA PRO A 90 17.47 10.74 -12.99
C PRO A 90 17.75 11.04 -11.52
N GLU A 91 17.16 12.10 -10.97
CA GLU A 91 17.36 12.51 -9.58
C GLU A 91 16.71 11.49 -8.61
N ALA A 92 15.44 11.12 -8.87
CA ALA A 92 14.76 10.08 -8.11
C ALA A 92 15.44 8.72 -8.28
N ALA A 93 15.93 8.40 -9.49
CA ALA A 93 16.58 7.13 -9.76
C ALA A 93 17.87 6.96 -8.94
N GLU A 94 18.67 8.03 -8.82
CA GLU A 94 19.86 8.07 -7.97
C GLU A 94 19.48 7.92 -6.50
N GLN A 95 18.50 8.69 -6.02
CA GLN A 95 18.05 8.68 -4.63
C GLN A 95 17.55 7.29 -4.18
N TRP A 96 16.81 6.60 -5.03
CA TRP A 96 16.19 5.31 -4.70
C TRP A 96 16.97 4.11 -5.20
N GLY A 97 18.09 4.32 -5.90
CA GLY A 97 18.95 3.26 -6.43
C GLY A 97 18.18 2.29 -7.35
N THR A 98 17.32 2.84 -8.22
CA THR A 98 16.53 2.07 -9.20
C THR A 98 16.09 2.99 -10.33
N THR A 99 16.06 2.52 -11.56
CA THR A 99 15.46 3.26 -12.69
C THR A 99 13.99 2.91 -12.90
N SER A 100 13.49 1.84 -12.27
CA SER A 100 12.10 1.37 -12.36
C SER A 100 11.19 2.16 -11.42
N THR A 101 10.13 2.76 -11.96
CA THR A 101 9.10 3.46 -11.18
C THR A 101 8.39 2.51 -10.24
N LEU A 102 8.03 1.31 -10.71
CA LEU A 102 7.42 0.29 -9.87
C LEU A 102 8.33 -0.09 -8.70
N ALA A 103 9.60 -0.39 -8.97
CA ALA A 103 10.54 -0.75 -7.91
C ALA A 103 10.74 0.39 -6.90
N CYS A 104 10.72 1.65 -7.33
CA CYS A 104 10.74 2.80 -6.43
C CYS A 104 9.48 2.87 -5.56
N LEU A 105 8.28 2.75 -6.15
CA LEU A 105 7.03 2.76 -5.39
C LEU A 105 6.97 1.62 -4.35
N LEU A 106 7.51 0.46 -4.67
CA LEU A 106 7.59 -0.67 -3.76
C LEU A 106 8.61 -0.44 -2.63
N LYS A 107 9.80 0.10 -2.94
CA LYS A 107 10.79 0.52 -1.93
C LYS A 107 10.22 1.61 -1.03
N PHE A 108 9.48 2.55 -1.60
CA PHE A 108 8.79 3.60 -0.87
C PHE A 108 7.75 3.00 0.08
N ALA A 109 6.89 2.08 -0.40
CA ALA A 109 5.92 1.38 0.45
C ALA A 109 6.59 0.60 1.59
N HIS A 110 7.75 -0.03 1.36
CA HIS A 110 8.52 -0.68 2.40
C HIS A 110 9.02 0.31 3.47
N ARG A 111 9.63 1.42 3.04
CA ARG A 111 10.05 2.50 3.95
C ARG A 111 8.87 3.06 4.74
N MET A 112 7.71 3.21 4.11
CA MET A 112 6.49 3.64 4.81
C MET A 112 6.03 2.62 5.86
N ASN A 113 6.10 1.32 5.56
CA ASN A 113 5.82 0.28 6.55
C ASN A 113 6.76 0.37 7.77
N GLU A 114 8.04 0.64 7.56
CA GLU A 114 9.01 0.86 8.65
C GLU A 114 8.65 2.09 9.50
N MET A 115 8.11 3.13 8.86
CA MET A 115 7.70 4.38 9.49
C MET A 115 6.27 4.35 10.06
N LEU A 116 5.52 3.26 9.92
CA LEU A 116 4.19 3.15 10.51
C LEU A 116 4.26 3.26 12.04
N PRO A 117 3.25 3.83 12.69
CA PRO A 117 3.07 3.70 14.14
C PRO A 117 3.08 2.22 14.56
N GLU A 118 3.72 1.90 15.69
CA GLU A 118 3.89 0.52 16.17
C GLU A 118 2.55 -0.19 16.40
N GLU A 119 1.51 0.57 16.76
CA GLU A 119 0.16 0.06 16.96
C GLU A 119 -0.44 -0.47 15.65
N LEU A 120 -0.08 0.15 14.52
CA LEU A 120 -0.60 -0.19 13.20
C LEU A 120 0.22 -1.27 12.49
N LYS A 121 1.45 -1.55 12.94
CA LYS A 121 2.31 -2.61 12.39
C LYS A 121 1.82 -4.02 12.74
N LYS A 122 0.97 -4.15 13.76
CA LYS A 122 0.49 -5.44 14.24
C LYS A 122 -0.85 -5.82 13.61
N PRO A 123 -1.06 -7.11 13.29
CA PRO A 123 -2.38 -7.64 13.01
C PRO A 123 -3.39 -7.26 14.09
N GLN A 124 -4.52 -6.73 13.64
CA GLN A 124 -5.69 -6.35 14.42
C GLN A 124 -6.72 -7.48 14.38
N PRO A 125 -7.55 -7.63 15.41
CA PRO A 125 -8.65 -8.58 15.37
C PRO A 125 -9.63 -8.26 14.24
N PRO A 126 -10.35 -9.27 13.73
CA PRO A 126 -11.44 -9.04 12.80
C PRO A 126 -12.54 -8.19 13.47
N LEU A 127 -13.31 -7.48 12.64
CA LEU A 127 -14.49 -6.74 13.10
C LEU A 127 -15.60 -7.71 13.48
N GLU A 128 -16.30 -7.41 14.58
CA GLU A 128 -17.56 -8.08 14.93
C GLU A 128 -18.63 -7.69 13.90
N GLU A 129 -19.40 -8.67 13.41
CA GLU A 129 -20.49 -8.46 12.44
C GLU A 129 -21.71 -7.79 13.06
#